data_AF-A0ABD2WG81-F1
#
_entry.id   AF-A0ABD2WG81-F1
#
_cell.length_a   1.000
_cell.length_b   1.000
_cell.length_c   1.000
_cell.angle_alpha   90.00
_cell.angle_beta   90.00
_cell.angle_gamma   90.00
#
_symmetry.space_group_name_H-M   'P 1'
#
loop_
_entity.id
_entity.type
_entity.pdbx_description
1 polymer ?
#
loop_
_entity_poly.entity_id
_entity_poly.type
_entity_poly.pdbx_seq_one_letter_code
_entity_poly.pdbx_strand_id
1 'polypeptide(L)'
;MLFETNDHIQQRLVQIDARDILGRTPLQCAVANLLPSVVDILLEQGADLSSFVFPTESHFVERFKERHGQPNFHLRLASGLMSILESLQKKGYELKRSDALMIMKFFANYGLFEKDASLVQRLRDDENFSIEAKNIKIMQDLTMYDLIQLRPKQAAKQLAFTDYFKLCNQLPINNYEAYGRHMSEKLSRRFFSSWALDTFCELIHYRLSIEICDMIIENLNNEVLYNICLASTGQN
;
A
#
# COMPACT_ATOMS: atom_id res chain seq x y z
N MET A 1 -20.16 10.13 27.34
CA MET A 1 -19.83 11.52 27.73
C MET A 1 -18.36 11.80 27.46
N LEU A 2 -18.00 12.09 26.21
CA LEU A 2 -16.71 12.67 25.79
C LEU A 2 -16.89 13.47 24.47
N PHE A 3 -18.08 14.04 24.25
CA PHE A 3 -18.40 14.91 23.10
C PHE A 3 -19.23 16.13 23.51
N GLU A 4 -19.04 16.62 24.73
CA GLU A 4 -19.58 17.90 25.18
C GLU A 4 -18.50 18.59 25.99
N THR A 5 -17.67 19.39 25.32
CA THR A 5 -16.88 20.54 25.82
C THR A 5 -15.74 20.82 24.82
N ASN A 6 -16.06 21.42 23.67
CA ASN A 6 -15.26 22.52 23.11
C ASN A 6 -15.82 23.05 21.78
N ASP A 7 -16.98 23.71 21.84
CA ASP A 7 -17.31 24.72 20.84
C ASP A 7 -16.41 25.98 20.96
N HIS A 8 -15.54 26.05 21.97
CA HIS A 8 -14.59 27.15 22.19
C HIS A 8 -13.23 27.00 21.48
N ILE A 9 -12.97 25.93 20.71
CA ILE A 9 -11.78 25.80 19.83
C ILE A 9 -12.19 25.99 18.35
N GLN A 10 -13.26 26.75 18.07
CA GLN A 10 -13.70 26.90 16.67
C GLN A 10 -12.81 27.77 15.78
N GLN A 11 -11.77 28.48 16.26
CA GLN A 11 -10.94 29.31 15.37
C GLN A 11 -9.49 29.52 15.83
N ARG A 12 -8.77 28.47 16.24
CA ARG A 12 -7.30 28.56 16.06
C ARG A 12 -7.07 28.23 14.59
N LEU A 13 -6.74 29.25 13.77
CA LEU A 13 -6.27 29.05 12.40
C LEU A 13 -5.07 28.10 12.45
N VAL A 14 -5.32 26.80 12.30
CA VAL A 14 -4.26 25.80 12.15
C VAL A 14 -3.67 26.08 10.79
N GLN A 15 -2.41 26.53 10.75
CA GLN A 15 -1.70 26.71 9.51
C GLN A 15 -1.41 25.33 8.90
N ILE A 16 -2.26 24.93 7.95
CA ILE A 16 -2.28 23.58 7.36
C ILE A 16 -0.98 23.21 6.64
N ASP A 17 -0.27 24.22 6.12
CA ASP A 17 1.01 24.09 5.41
C ASP A 17 2.19 24.70 6.20
N ALA A 18 2.05 24.89 7.52
CA ALA A 18 3.17 25.29 8.36
C ALA A 18 4.34 24.31 8.21
N ARG A 19 5.57 24.80 8.21
CA ARG A 19 6.75 23.93 8.07
C ARG A 19 7.41 23.69 9.41
N ASP A 20 7.81 22.45 9.67
CA ASP A 20 8.65 22.11 10.81
C ASP A 20 10.10 22.58 10.62
N ILE A 21 10.97 22.29 11.60
CA ILE A 21 12.39 22.66 11.56
C ILE A 21 13.17 22.01 10.40
N LEU A 22 12.63 20.95 9.80
CA LEU A 22 13.20 20.26 8.65
C LEU A 22 12.54 20.71 7.32
N GLY A 23 11.67 21.72 7.38
CA GLY A 23 10.97 22.25 6.21
C GLY A 23 9.76 21.42 5.77
N ARG A 24 9.29 20.47 6.58
CA ARG A 24 8.20 19.54 6.21
C ARG A 24 6.84 20.10 6.61
N THR A 25 5.84 19.95 5.74
CA THR A 25 4.44 20.26 6.07
C THR A 25 3.81 19.15 6.93
N PRO A 26 2.69 19.42 7.63
CA PRO A 26 1.90 18.39 8.31
C PRO A 26 1.56 17.21 7.39
N LEU A 27 1.25 17.49 6.11
CA LEU A 27 0.95 16.45 5.12
C LEU A 27 2.16 15.54 4.89
N GLN A 28 3.35 16.10 4.69
CA GLN A 28 4.58 15.32 4.52
C GLN A 28 4.90 14.48 5.76
N CYS A 29 4.70 15.05 6.96
CA CYS A 29 4.82 14.32 8.21
C CYS A 29 3.82 13.16 8.31
N ALA A 30 2.55 13.37 7.95
CA ALA A 30 1.53 12.32 7.98
C ALA A 30 1.84 11.18 6.99
N VAL A 31 2.31 11.52 5.79
CA VAL A 31 2.73 10.54 4.76
C VAL A 31 3.93 9.73 5.25
N ALA A 32 4.97 10.38 5.77
CA ALA A 32 6.18 9.71 6.27
C ALA A 32 5.88 8.77 7.45
N ASN A 33 4.84 9.06 8.24
CA ASN A 33 4.41 8.23 9.36
C ASN A 33 3.35 7.18 9.00
N LEU A 34 2.96 7.07 7.72
CA LEU A 34 1.92 6.16 7.23
C LEU A 34 0.62 6.28 8.03
N LEU A 35 0.07 7.50 8.10
CA LEU A 35 -1.17 7.84 8.79
C LEU A 35 -2.29 8.21 7.80
N PRO A 36 -2.96 7.24 7.14
CA PRO A 36 -3.99 7.52 6.13
C PRO A 36 -5.08 8.49 6.61
N SER A 37 -5.63 8.27 7.80
CA SER A 37 -6.71 9.12 8.33
C SER A 37 -6.27 10.56 8.57
N VAL A 38 -5.00 10.80 8.92
CA VAL A 38 -4.48 12.16 9.10
C VAL A 38 -4.25 12.80 7.73
N VAL A 39 -3.77 12.04 6.75
CA VAL A 39 -3.65 12.51 5.35
C VAL A 39 -5.01 12.94 4.82
N ASP A 40 -6.05 12.11 5.00
CA ASP A 40 -7.41 12.44 4.56
C ASP A 40 -7.91 13.76 5.16
N ILE A 41 -7.77 13.93 6.49
CA ILE A 41 -8.15 15.17 7.19
C ILE A 41 -7.40 16.39 6.65
N LEU A 42 -6.08 16.28 6.46
CA LEU A 42 -5.26 17.39 5.96
C LEU A 42 -5.65 17.79 4.53
N LEU A 43 -5.91 16.80 3.69
CA LEU A 43 -6.37 17.01 2.32
C LEU A 43 -7.79 17.58 2.24
N GLU A 44 -8.68 17.21 3.16
CA GLU A 44 -10.01 17.80 3.30
C GLU A 44 -9.95 19.26 3.77
N GLN A 45 -8.97 19.60 4.61
CA GLN A 45 -8.70 20.96 5.08
C GLN A 45 -7.94 21.83 4.07
N GLY A 46 -7.65 21.30 2.88
CA GLY A 46 -7.04 22.06 1.78
C GLY A 46 -5.52 22.18 1.86
N ALA A 47 -4.82 21.20 2.44
CA ALA A 47 -3.36 21.12 2.36
C ALA A 47 -2.86 21.24 0.92
N ASP A 48 -1.85 22.08 0.71
CA ASP A 48 -1.33 22.38 -0.62
C ASP A 48 -0.51 21.21 -1.20
N LEU A 49 -0.93 20.74 -2.38
CA LEU A 49 -0.23 19.71 -3.14
C LEU A 49 0.76 20.27 -4.17
N SER A 50 0.73 21.57 -4.48
CA SER A 50 1.59 22.16 -5.50
C SER A 50 3.07 22.11 -5.14
N SER A 51 3.36 22.23 -3.83
CA SER A 51 4.71 22.13 -3.27
C SER A 51 4.98 20.79 -2.59
N PHE A 52 4.03 19.84 -2.65
CA PHE A 52 4.19 18.54 -2.02
C PHE A 52 5.21 17.69 -2.77
N VAL A 53 6.19 17.18 -2.01
CA VAL A 53 7.18 16.22 -2.49
C VAL A 53 6.98 14.93 -1.70
N PHE A 54 6.84 13.82 -2.42
CA PHE A 54 6.70 12.50 -1.81
C PHE A 54 7.94 12.19 -0.96
N PRO A 55 7.80 11.72 0.30
CA PRO A 55 8.94 11.48 1.16
C PRO A 55 9.92 10.46 0.57
N THR A 56 11.23 10.75 0.67
CA THR A 56 12.29 9.79 0.33
C THR A 56 12.36 8.64 1.32
N GLU A 57 13.04 7.55 0.93
CA GLU A 57 13.28 6.37 1.76
C GLU A 57 13.78 6.70 3.18
N SER A 58 14.71 7.65 3.31
CA SER A 58 15.28 8.07 4.59
C SER A 58 14.24 8.55 5.60
N HIS A 59 13.14 9.15 5.13
CA HIS A 59 12.05 9.61 6.00
C HIS A 59 11.24 8.45 6.60
N PHE A 60 11.15 7.31 5.91
CA PHE A 60 10.50 6.12 6.44
C PHE A 60 11.44 5.35 7.38
N VAL A 61 12.72 5.23 7.02
CA VAL A 61 13.71 4.42 7.76
C VAL A 61 13.82 4.80 9.24
N GLU A 62 13.76 6.08 9.58
CA GLU A 62 13.85 6.57 10.96
C GLU A 62 12.75 5.99 11.88
N ARG A 63 11.55 5.74 11.35
CA ARG A 63 10.36 5.40 12.16
C ARG A 63 10.05 3.91 12.22
N PHE A 64 10.51 3.13 11.24
CA PHE A 64 10.14 1.72 11.11
C PHE A 64 11.22 0.72 11.53
N LYS A 65 12.46 1.17 11.74
CA LYS A 65 13.55 0.33 12.27
C LYS A 65 13.19 -0.35 13.60
N GLU A 66 12.48 0.35 14.48
CA GLU A 66 12.09 -0.15 15.82
C GLU A 66 10.78 -0.96 15.83
N ARG A 67 10.05 -1.00 14.71
CA ARG A 67 8.74 -1.66 14.61
C ARG A 67 8.78 -2.98 13.85
N HIS A 68 9.96 -3.37 13.36
CA HIS A 68 10.16 -4.64 12.68
C HIS A 68 9.87 -5.80 13.63
N GLY A 69 8.99 -6.71 13.23
CA GLY A 69 8.55 -7.85 14.06
C GLY A 69 7.22 -7.66 14.79
N GLN A 70 6.58 -6.49 14.69
CA GLN A 70 5.19 -6.32 15.14
C GLN A 70 4.24 -7.19 14.27
N PRO A 71 3.17 -7.74 14.85
CA PRO A 71 2.15 -8.47 14.09
C PRO A 71 1.57 -7.60 12.96
N ASN A 72 1.31 -8.21 11.81
CA ASN A 72 0.74 -7.54 10.63
C ASN A 72 1.54 -6.33 10.11
N PHE A 73 2.82 -6.18 10.50
CA PHE A 73 3.67 -5.05 10.12
C PHE A 73 3.70 -4.84 8.59
N HIS A 74 3.96 -5.90 7.82
CA HIS A 74 4.02 -5.84 6.36
C HIS A 74 2.71 -5.35 5.75
N LEU A 75 1.57 -5.88 6.22
CA LEU A 75 0.25 -5.51 5.73
C LEU A 75 -0.08 -4.05 6.10
N ARG A 76 0.26 -3.62 7.31
CA ARG A 76 0.05 -2.24 7.76
C ARG A 76 0.87 -1.24 6.94
N LEU A 77 2.14 -1.54 6.63
CA LEU A 77 2.96 -0.71 5.77
C LEU A 77 2.37 -0.61 4.36
N ALA A 78 2.08 -1.76 3.74
CA ALA A 78 1.59 -1.82 2.37
C ALA A 78 0.23 -1.13 2.23
N SER A 79 -0.74 -1.47 3.08
CA SER A 79 -2.08 -0.88 3.04
C SER A 79 -2.07 0.61 3.38
N GLY A 80 -1.30 1.03 4.39
CA GLY A 80 -1.20 2.45 4.76
C GLY A 80 -0.62 3.30 3.63
N LEU A 81 0.46 2.83 3.01
CA LEU A 81 1.09 3.51 1.88
C LEU A 81 0.16 3.58 0.66
N MET A 82 -0.50 2.48 0.31
CA MET A 82 -1.44 2.46 -0.82
C MET A 82 -2.68 3.33 -0.56
N SER A 83 -3.22 3.35 0.68
CA SER A 83 -4.31 4.25 1.06
C SER A 83 -3.92 5.71 0.90
N ILE A 84 -2.73 6.09 1.39
CA ILE A 84 -2.22 7.46 1.26
C ILE A 84 -2.06 7.86 -0.21
N LEU A 85 -1.48 6.99 -1.02
CA LEU A 85 -1.32 7.25 -2.45
C LEU A 85 -2.66 7.45 -3.14
N GLU A 86 -3.65 6.62 -2.83
CA GLU A 86 -5.00 6.77 -3.38
C GLU A 86 -5.63 8.10 -2.98
N SER A 87 -5.50 8.52 -1.71
CA SER A 87 -6.02 9.81 -1.25
C SER A 87 -5.34 11.00 -1.91
N LEU A 88 -4.00 10.95 -2.07
CA LEU A 88 -3.24 11.98 -2.79
C LEU A 88 -3.69 12.08 -4.25
N GLN A 89 -3.79 10.94 -4.96
CA GLN A 89 -4.20 10.90 -6.36
C GLN A 89 -5.64 11.41 -6.54
N LYS A 90 -6.56 11.06 -5.64
CA LYS A 90 -7.95 11.58 -5.63
C LYS A 90 -8.00 13.10 -5.49
N LYS A 91 -6.96 13.73 -4.93
CA LYS A 91 -6.83 15.18 -4.78
C LYS A 91 -5.96 15.83 -5.87
N GLY A 92 -5.61 15.09 -6.92
CA GLY A 92 -4.89 15.61 -8.08
C GLY A 92 -3.36 15.48 -7.99
N TYR A 93 -2.82 14.73 -7.01
CA TYR A 93 -1.40 14.42 -7.01
C TYR A 93 -1.06 13.46 -8.17
N GLU A 94 -0.20 13.90 -9.08
CA GLU A 94 0.34 13.07 -10.15
C GLU A 94 1.61 12.36 -9.68
N LEU A 95 1.53 11.03 -9.55
CA LEU A 95 2.66 10.22 -9.15
C LEU A 95 3.66 10.08 -10.31
N LYS A 96 4.91 10.49 -10.09
CA LYS A 96 5.97 10.37 -11.11
C LYS A 96 6.58 8.97 -11.12
N ARG A 97 7.18 8.55 -12.25
CA ARG A 97 7.90 7.26 -12.36
C ARG A 97 9.00 7.11 -11.31
N SER A 98 9.69 8.19 -10.96
CA SER A 98 10.69 8.21 -9.88
C SER A 98 10.10 7.86 -8.52
N ASP A 99 8.92 8.41 -8.22
CA ASP A 99 8.22 8.18 -6.95
C ASP A 99 7.71 6.74 -6.91
N ALA A 100 7.17 6.25 -8.03
CA ALA A 100 6.73 4.87 -8.18
C ALA A 100 7.87 3.88 -7.93
N LEU A 101 9.04 4.11 -8.54
CA LEU A 101 10.23 3.29 -8.31
C LEU A 101 10.71 3.35 -6.84
N MET A 102 10.63 4.53 -6.21
CA MET A 102 10.97 4.67 -4.79
C MET A 102 10.01 3.85 -3.91
N ILE A 103 8.70 3.89 -4.20
CA ILE A 103 7.70 3.07 -3.52
C ILE A 103 7.98 1.58 -3.74
N MET A 104 8.28 1.14 -4.96
CA MET A 104 8.61 -0.26 -5.23
C MET A 104 9.88 -0.71 -4.48
N LYS A 105 10.91 0.15 -4.45
CA LYS A 105 12.13 -0.09 -3.67
C LYS A 105 11.83 -0.18 -2.18
N PHE A 106 10.94 0.66 -1.66
CA PHE A 106 10.45 0.57 -0.28
C PHE A 106 9.83 -0.81 0.00
N PHE A 107 8.98 -1.32 -0.89
CA PHE A 107 8.43 -2.67 -0.74
C PHE A 107 9.50 -3.76 -0.69
N ALA A 108 10.51 -3.66 -1.56
CA ALA A 108 11.64 -4.60 -1.58
C ALA A 108 12.43 -4.54 -0.25
N ASN A 109 12.81 -3.35 0.19
CA ASN A 109 13.65 -3.14 1.37
C ASN A 109 12.99 -3.55 2.68
N TYR A 110 11.66 -3.44 2.76
CA TYR A 110 10.89 -3.89 3.92
C TYR A 110 10.33 -5.32 3.77
N GLY A 111 10.77 -6.06 2.75
CA GLY A 111 10.40 -7.47 2.57
C GLY A 111 8.90 -7.70 2.40
N LEU A 112 8.21 -6.76 1.74
CA LEU A 112 6.75 -6.77 1.56
C LEU A 112 6.28 -7.72 0.45
N PHE A 113 7.20 -8.29 -0.34
CA PHE A 113 6.88 -9.28 -1.37
C PHE A 113 6.62 -10.66 -0.78
N GLU A 114 5.71 -11.40 -1.42
CA GLU A 114 5.48 -12.80 -1.16
C GLU A 114 6.68 -13.62 -1.65
N LYS A 115 7.24 -14.42 -0.75
CA LYS A 115 8.45 -15.22 -1.03
C LYS A 115 8.15 -16.67 -1.40
N ASP A 116 6.91 -17.12 -1.19
CA ASP A 116 6.54 -18.52 -1.32
C ASP A 116 5.30 -18.67 -2.19
N ALA A 117 5.52 -19.05 -3.45
CA ALA A 117 4.44 -19.31 -4.40
C ALA A 117 3.53 -20.49 -3.98
N SER A 118 3.99 -21.36 -3.07
CA SER A 118 3.19 -22.46 -2.53
C SER A 118 2.38 -22.08 -1.29
N LEU A 119 2.55 -20.85 -0.77
CA LEU A 119 1.93 -20.42 0.49
C LEU A 119 0.41 -20.61 0.48
N VAL A 120 -0.27 -20.16 -0.58
CA VAL A 120 -1.72 -20.31 -0.71
C VAL A 120 -2.14 -21.78 -0.64
N GLN A 121 -1.37 -22.68 -1.26
CA GLN A 121 -1.63 -24.11 -1.20
C GLN A 121 -1.41 -24.67 0.20
N ARG A 122 -0.29 -24.32 0.85
CA ARG A 122 -0.02 -24.75 2.24
C ARG A 122 -1.08 -24.26 3.22
N LEU A 123 -1.56 -23.02 3.06
CA LEU A 123 -2.64 -22.47 3.88
C LEU A 123 -3.98 -23.19 3.65
N ARG A 124 -4.26 -23.64 2.42
CA ARG A 124 -5.44 -24.46 2.13
C ARG A 124 -5.37 -25.85 2.75
N ASP A 125 -4.18 -26.44 2.75
CA ASP A 125 -3.93 -27.77 3.28
C ASP A 125 -3.88 -27.78 4.82
N ASP A 126 -3.73 -26.61 5.45
CA ASP A 126 -3.84 -26.43 6.90
C ASP A 126 -5.32 -26.33 7.33
N GLU A 127 -5.84 -27.42 7.91
CA GLU A 127 -7.21 -27.51 8.39
C GLU A 127 -7.52 -26.48 9.50
N ASN A 128 -6.58 -26.25 10.42
CA ASN A 128 -6.78 -25.31 11.53
C ASN A 128 -6.87 -23.89 11.00
N PHE A 129 -5.93 -23.51 10.12
CA PHE A 129 -5.97 -22.21 9.44
C PHE A 129 -7.28 -22.03 8.66
N SER A 130 -7.68 -23.04 7.90
CA SER A 130 -8.88 -22.99 7.08
C SER A 130 -10.15 -22.77 7.91
N ILE A 131 -10.26 -23.39 9.09
CA ILE A 131 -11.39 -23.19 10.01
C ILE A 131 -11.36 -21.77 10.56
N GLU A 132 -10.21 -21.31 11.05
CA GLU A 132 -10.06 -19.95 11.61
C GLU A 132 -10.37 -18.87 10.56
N ALA A 133 -9.77 -18.98 9.37
CA ALA A 133 -9.91 -18.00 8.29
C ALA A 133 -11.34 -17.91 7.75
N LYS A 134 -12.12 -19.00 7.78
CA LYS A 134 -13.55 -18.98 7.40
C LYS A 134 -14.42 -18.25 8.42
N ASN A 135 -14.00 -18.20 9.68
CA ASN A 135 -14.75 -17.52 10.74
C ASN A 135 -14.43 -16.01 10.82
N ILE A 136 -13.31 -15.57 10.25
CA ILE A 136 -12.92 -14.16 10.21
C ILE A 136 -13.64 -13.47 9.04
N LYS A 137 -14.72 -12.76 9.35
CA LYS A 137 -15.43 -11.91 8.38
C LYS A 137 -14.68 -10.61 8.17
N ILE A 138 -14.31 -10.33 6.92
CA ILE A 138 -13.68 -9.07 6.51
C ILE A 138 -14.76 -8.07 6.06
N MET A 139 -15.76 -8.58 5.33
CA MET A 139 -16.99 -7.85 4.98
C MET A 139 -18.21 -8.75 5.18
N GLN A 140 -19.41 -8.22 4.93
CA GLN A 140 -20.66 -8.96 5.09
C GLN A 140 -20.64 -10.32 4.36
N ASP A 141 -20.12 -10.34 3.12
CA ASP A 141 -20.11 -11.51 2.23
C ASP A 141 -18.69 -12.00 1.87
N LEU A 142 -17.66 -11.56 2.60
CA LEU A 142 -16.27 -11.91 2.32
C LEU A 142 -15.52 -12.32 3.59
N THR A 143 -15.04 -13.56 3.63
CA THR A 143 -14.20 -14.07 4.71
C THR A 143 -12.70 -13.91 4.40
N MET A 144 -11.86 -14.07 5.41
CA MET A 144 -10.41 -14.13 5.23
C MET A 144 -9.99 -15.29 4.31
N TYR A 145 -10.66 -16.43 4.42
CA TYR A 145 -10.40 -17.59 3.56
C TYR A 145 -10.72 -17.31 2.09
N ASP A 146 -11.80 -16.59 1.81
CA ASP A 146 -12.18 -16.20 0.44
C ASP A 146 -11.17 -15.22 -0.14
N LEU A 147 -10.78 -14.20 0.64
CA LEU A 147 -9.84 -13.17 0.20
C LEU A 147 -8.49 -13.73 -0.25
N ILE A 148 -7.94 -14.72 0.47
CA ILE A 148 -6.67 -15.37 0.12
C ILE A 148 -6.74 -15.96 -1.29
N GLN A 149 -7.89 -16.53 -1.64
CA GLN A 149 -8.09 -17.24 -2.90
C GLN A 149 -8.42 -16.33 -4.07
N LEU A 150 -8.90 -15.12 -3.82
CA LEU A 150 -9.20 -14.16 -4.88
C LEU A 150 -7.93 -13.79 -5.66
N ARG A 151 -8.06 -13.72 -6.99
CA ARG A 151 -7.01 -13.10 -7.80
C ARG A 151 -6.91 -11.61 -7.45
N PRO A 152 -5.72 -11.00 -7.53
CA PRO A 152 -5.55 -9.59 -7.14
C PRO A 152 -6.52 -8.62 -7.81
N LYS A 153 -6.77 -8.76 -9.13
CA LYS A 153 -7.75 -7.92 -9.87
C LYS A 153 -9.18 -8.10 -9.34
N GLN A 154 -9.55 -9.27 -8.81
CA GLN A 154 -10.87 -9.50 -8.20
C GLN A 154 -10.92 -8.92 -6.78
N ALA A 155 -9.87 -9.09 -5.99
CA ALA A 155 -9.78 -8.53 -4.64
C ALA A 155 -9.86 -7.00 -4.66
N ALA A 156 -9.20 -6.34 -5.62
CA ALA A 156 -9.23 -4.89 -5.80
C ALA A 156 -10.61 -4.33 -6.19
N LYS A 157 -11.55 -5.17 -6.65
CA LYS A 157 -12.95 -4.77 -6.91
C LYS A 157 -13.82 -4.83 -5.65
N GLN A 158 -13.39 -5.58 -4.66
CA GLN A 158 -14.17 -5.85 -3.45
C GLN A 158 -13.68 -5.03 -2.25
N LEU A 159 -12.38 -4.74 -2.17
CA LEU A 159 -11.75 -4.07 -1.04
C LEU A 159 -11.01 -2.81 -1.48
N ALA A 160 -11.23 -1.71 -0.77
CA ALA A 160 -10.36 -0.55 -0.83
C ALA A 160 -9.10 -0.77 0.02
N PHE A 161 -8.04 0.00 -0.23
CA PHE A 161 -6.81 -0.08 0.58
C PHE A 161 -7.06 0.22 2.06
N THR A 162 -7.98 1.14 2.35
CA THR A 162 -8.37 1.51 3.72
C THR A 162 -9.03 0.35 4.46
N ASP A 163 -9.70 -0.56 3.76
CA ASP A 163 -10.29 -1.76 4.36
C ASP A 163 -9.18 -2.73 4.83
N TYR A 164 -8.14 -2.94 4.02
CA TYR A 164 -6.95 -3.70 4.44
C TYR A 164 -6.25 -3.06 5.65
N PHE A 165 -6.18 -1.73 5.70
CA PHE A 165 -5.56 -1.02 6.82
C PHE A 165 -6.39 -1.12 8.11
N LYS A 166 -7.72 -1.14 8.03
CA LYS A 166 -8.57 -1.42 9.20
C LYS A 166 -8.43 -2.87 9.64
N LEU A 167 -8.41 -3.80 8.68
CA LEU A 167 -8.28 -5.23 8.92
C LEU A 167 -6.98 -5.60 9.65
N CYS A 168 -5.86 -4.92 9.37
CA CYS A 168 -4.58 -5.26 10.01
C CYS A 168 -4.61 -5.15 11.55
N ASN A 169 -5.52 -4.35 12.11
CA ASN A 169 -5.69 -4.21 13.56
C ASN A 169 -6.64 -5.27 14.16
N GLN A 170 -7.41 -5.97 13.31
CA GLN A 170 -8.42 -6.95 13.71
C GLN A 170 -7.93 -8.40 13.56
N LEU A 171 -6.90 -8.63 12.73
CA LEU A 171 -6.34 -9.95 12.52
C LEU A 171 -5.61 -10.47 13.77
N PRO A 172 -5.80 -11.75 14.14
CA PRO A 172 -5.14 -12.34 15.30
C PRO A 172 -3.62 -12.26 15.21
N ILE A 173 -2.98 -12.08 16.36
CA ILE A 173 -1.52 -11.86 16.51
C ILE A 173 -0.70 -13.11 16.14
N ASN A 174 -1.33 -14.29 16.11
CA ASN A 174 -0.66 -15.55 15.90
C ASN A 174 -0.17 -15.73 14.45
N ASN A 175 1.12 -15.48 14.27
CA ASN A 175 2.08 -16.14 13.37
C ASN A 175 1.73 -16.40 11.90
N TYR A 176 1.02 -15.49 11.23
CA TYR A 176 0.93 -15.50 9.78
C TYR A 176 1.70 -14.33 9.15
N GLU A 177 2.99 -14.17 9.49
CA GLU A 177 3.85 -13.20 8.82
C GLU A 177 3.82 -13.40 7.28
N ALA A 178 3.81 -14.67 6.86
CA ALA A 178 3.65 -15.05 5.46
C ALA A 178 2.30 -14.57 4.87
N TYR A 179 1.20 -14.64 5.62
CA TYR A 179 -0.10 -14.09 5.21
C TYR A 179 -0.04 -12.57 5.08
N GLY A 180 0.59 -11.89 6.05
CA GLY A 180 0.77 -10.44 5.98
C GLY A 180 1.46 -10.03 4.69
N ARG A 181 2.53 -10.74 4.30
CA ARG A 181 3.23 -10.53 3.01
C ARG A 181 2.35 -10.87 1.80
N HIS A 182 1.63 -12.00 1.83
CA HIS A 182 0.72 -12.37 0.75
C HIS A 182 -0.36 -11.31 0.51
N MET A 183 -0.93 -10.76 1.59
CA MET A 183 -1.91 -9.68 1.49
C MET A 183 -1.28 -8.38 1.01
N SER A 184 -0.08 -8.03 1.49
CA SER A 184 0.70 -6.89 0.96
C SER A 184 0.96 -7.01 -0.53
N GLU A 185 1.31 -8.20 -1.01
CA GLU A 185 1.51 -8.48 -2.44
C GLU A 185 0.20 -8.32 -3.22
N LYS A 186 -0.87 -8.99 -2.76
CA LYS A 186 -2.18 -8.97 -3.41
C LYS A 186 -2.75 -7.56 -3.53
N LEU A 187 -2.73 -6.78 -2.45
CA LEU A 187 -3.27 -5.42 -2.45
C LEU A 187 -2.46 -4.50 -3.37
N SER A 188 -1.13 -4.59 -3.35
CA SER A 188 -0.28 -3.71 -4.14
C SER A 188 -0.14 -4.12 -5.61
N ARG A 189 -0.57 -5.33 -6.00
CA ARG A 189 -0.47 -5.84 -7.37
C ARG A 189 -0.90 -4.83 -8.42
N ARG A 190 -2.06 -4.18 -8.25
CA ARG A 190 -2.57 -3.23 -9.26
C ARG A 190 -1.59 -2.09 -9.52
N PHE A 191 -0.98 -1.56 -8.46
CA PHE A 191 0.04 -0.52 -8.53
C PHE A 191 1.29 -1.03 -9.27
N PHE A 192 1.79 -2.21 -8.93
CA PHE A 192 2.98 -2.75 -9.58
C PHE A 192 2.73 -3.06 -11.05
N SER A 193 1.59 -3.69 -11.36
CA SER A 193 1.21 -4.05 -12.73
C SER A 193 1.05 -2.81 -13.62
N SER A 194 0.44 -1.72 -13.13
CA SER A 194 0.26 -0.52 -13.96
C SER A 194 1.59 0.10 -14.38
N TRP A 195 2.54 0.23 -13.45
CA TRP A 195 3.85 0.82 -13.74
C TRP A 195 4.77 -0.11 -14.54
N ALA A 196 4.66 -1.42 -14.31
CA ALA A 196 5.42 -2.42 -15.05
C ALA A 196 4.89 -2.62 -16.48
N LEU A 197 3.59 -2.46 -16.73
CA LEU A 197 2.99 -2.63 -18.05
C LEU A 197 3.58 -1.65 -19.07
N ASP A 198 3.57 -0.36 -18.75
CA ASP A 198 4.13 0.68 -19.63
C ASP A 198 5.62 0.42 -19.88
N THR A 199 6.36 0.14 -18.81
CA THR A 199 7.79 -0.17 -18.89
C THR A 199 8.07 -1.42 -19.75
N PHE A 200 7.26 -2.47 -19.59
CA PHE A 200 7.39 -3.70 -20.35
C PHE A 200 7.15 -3.46 -21.84
N CYS A 201 6.08 -2.73 -22.18
CA CYS A 201 5.79 -2.34 -23.55
C CYS A 201 6.94 -1.54 -24.20
N GLU A 202 7.54 -0.60 -23.47
CA GLU A 202 8.73 0.14 -23.90
C GLU A 202 9.91 -0.81 -24.19
N LEU A 203 10.23 -1.71 -23.25
CA LEU A 203 11.37 -2.64 -23.36
C LEU A 203 11.25 -3.61 -24.54
N ILE A 204 10.03 -4.03 -24.89
CA ILE A 204 9.81 -4.89 -26.06
C ILE A 204 9.58 -4.09 -27.35
N HIS A 205 9.77 -2.76 -27.33
CA HIS A 205 9.50 -1.86 -28.45
C HIS A 205 8.09 -2.03 -29.04
N TYR A 206 7.09 -2.18 -28.18
CA TYR A 206 5.67 -2.31 -28.56
C TYR A 206 5.41 -3.44 -29.58
N ARG A 207 6.22 -4.51 -29.57
CA ARG A 207 6.08 -5.65 -30.50
C ARG A 207 4.84 -6.52 -30.24
N LEU A 208 4.23 -6.39 -29.07
CA LEU A 208 3.00 -7.08 -28.69
C LEU A 208 1.90 -6.05 -28.43
N SER A 209 0.64 -6.44 -28.60
CA SER A 209 -0.48 -5.58 -28.25
C SER A 209 -0.55 -5.35 -26.74
N ILE A 210 -1.22 -4.28 -26.31
CA ILE A 210 -1.36 -3.94 -24.90
C ILE A 210 -2.12 -5.03 -24.13
N GLU A 211 -3.06 -5.71 -24.77
CA GLU A 211 -3.84 -6.80 -24.19
C GLU A 211 -2.96 -8.02 -23.90
N ILE A 212 -2.06 -8.37 -24.82
CA ILE A 212 -1.10 -9.47 -24.61
C ILE A 212 -0.12 -9.09 -23.48
N CYS A 213 0.34 -7.84 -23.45
CA CYS A 213 1.22 -7.36 -22.40
C CYS A 213 0.53 -7.40 -21.02
N ASP A 214 -0.72 -6.96 -20.91
CA ASP A 214 -1.50 -7.03 -19.65
C ASP A 214 -1.68 -8.49 -19.20
N MET A 215 -1.96 -9.43 -20.11
CA MET A 215 -2.05 -10.86 -19.78
C MET A 215 -0.72 -11.42 -19.24
N ILE A 216 0.42 -11.00 -19.78
CA ILE A 216 1.74 -11.41 -19.27
C ILE A 216 1.94 -10.82 -17.87
N ILE A 217 1.77 -9.51 -17.73
CA ILE A 217 1.96 -8.75 -16.48
C ILE A 217 1.06 -9.25 -15.34
N GLU A 218 -0.18 -9.65 -15.65
CA GLU A 218 -1.13 -10.20 -14.68
C GLU A 218 -0.62 -11.43 -13.94
N ASN A 219 0.25 -12.22 -14.58
CA ASN A 219 0.74 -13.50 -14.04
C ASN A 219 2.08 -13.38 -13.30
N LEU A 220 2.69 -12.19 -13.27
CA LEU A 220 3.98 -11.96 -12.62
C LEU A 220 3.78 -11.52 -11.18
N ASN A 221 4.72 -11.90 -10.30
CA ASN A 221 4.76 -11.49 -8.89
C ASN A 221 5.34 -10.05 -8.74
N ASN A 222 5.17 -9.41 -7.58
CA ASN A 222 5.51 -7.98 -7.45
C ASN A 222 7.02 -7.72 -7.57
N GLU A 223 7.84 -8.69 -7.15
CA GLU A 223 9.30 -8.63 -7.28
C GLU A 223 9.71 -8.61 -8.75
N VAL A 224 9.13 -9.46 -9.60
CA VAL A 224 9.41 -9.45 -11.04
C VAL A 224 8.91 -8.17 -11.70
N LEU A 225 7.72 -7.68 -11.33
CA LEU A 225 7.19 -6.40 -11.83
C LEU A 225 8.10 -5.23 -11.47
N TYR A 226 8.64 -5.22 -10.25
CA TYR A 226 9.65 -4.24 -9.83
C TYR A 226 10.92 -4.34 -10.67
N ASN A 227 11.44 -5.54 -10.91
CA ASN A 227 12.63 -5.75 -11.72
C ASN A 227 12.46 -5.29 -13.17
N ILE A 228 11.27 -5.46 -13.76
CA ILE A 228 10.93 -4.89 -15.07
C ILE A 228 11.05 -3.36 -15.03
N CYS A 229 10.49 -2.72 -14.00
CA CYS A 229 10.58 -1.27 -13.83
C CYS A 229 12.03 -0.80 -13.68
N LEU A 230 12.87 -1.54 -12.96
CA LEU A 230 14.29 -1.23 -12.80
C LEU A 230 15.08 -1.34 -14.10
N ALA A 231 14.78 -2.31 -14.97
CA ALA A 231 15.52 -2.52 -16.22
C ALA A 231 15.51 -1.29 -17.14
N SER A 232 14.47 -0.47 -17.08
CA SER A 232 14.39 0.79 -17.83
C SER A 232 15.29 1.92 -17.31
N THR A 233 15.73 1.85 -16.05
CA THR A 233 16.57 2.91 -15.44
C THR A 233 18.03 2.87 -15.90
N GLY A 234 18.47 1.75 -16.50
CA GLY A 234 19.82 1.57 -17.04
C GLY A 234 19.94 1.80 -18.55
N GLN A 235 18.87 2.26 -19.22
CA GLN A 235 18.84 2.49 -20.67
C GLN A 235 18.90 3.98 -21.07
N ASN A 236 19.16 4.89 -20.11
CA ASN A 236 19.34 6.33 -20.36
C ASN A 236 20.80 6.75 -20.25
#